data_AF-A0A969SZA4-F1
#
_entry.id   AF-A0A969SZA4-F1
#
_cell.length_a   1.000
_cell.length_b   1.000
_cell.length_c   1.000
_cell.angle_alpha   90.00
_cell.angle_beta   90.00
_cell.angle_gamma   90.00
#
_symmetry.space_group_name_H-M   'P 1'
#
loop_
_entity.id
_entity.type
_entity.pdbx_description
1 polymer ?
#
loop_
_entity_poly.entity_id
_entity_poly.type
_entity_poly.pdbx_seq_one_letter_code
_entity_poly.pdbx_strand_id
1 'polypeptide(L)'
;MKSNENTHRKRILPFYDRGEYAQTIQMLNKLEESKRTVATEFILASSYQAVEKFDLAIGIYANIINSDSKQPQECSASLRFGLIAFYWSVSFAVSQQLNLAQLNPFLVRFYLIN
;
A
#
# COMPACT_ATOMS: atom_id res chain seq x y z
N MET A 1 -29.60 2.34 9.52
CA MET A 1 -28.73 1.26 10.08
C MET A 1 -27.26 1.71 10.06
N LYS A 2 -26.78 2.44 11.09
CA LYS A 2 -25.39 2.97 11.17
C LYS A 2 -24.51 2.28 12.25
N SER A 3 -25.01 1.22 12.89
CA SER A 3 -24.40 0.66 14.12
C SER A 3 -23.25 -0.33 13.90
N ASN A 4 -23.12 -0.90 12.70
CA ASN A 4 -22.12 -1.93 12.40
C ASN A 4 -20.72 -1.31 12.13
N GLU A 5 -20.66 -0.31 11.24
CA GLU A 5 -19.41 0.30 10.74
C GLU A 5 -18.49 0.79 11.86
N ASN A 6 -19.06 1.38 12.90
CA ASN A 6 -18.30 1.94 14.01
C ASN A 6 -17.73 0.87 14.96
N THR A 7 -18.29 -0.35 14.94
CA THR A 7 -17.93 -1.41 15.88
C THR A 7 -16.65 -2.14 15.44
N HIS A 8 -16.52 -2.45 14.15
CA HIS A 8 -15.31 -3.09 13.63
C HIS A 8 -14.13 -2.13 13.60
N ARG A 9 -14.34 -0.89 13.15
CA ARG A 9 -13.30 0.14 13.12
C ARG A 9 -12.71 0.39 14.52
N LYS A 10 -13.55 0.50 15.55
CA LYS A 10 -13.09 0.69 16.95
C LYS A 10 -12.22 -0.45 17.48
N ARG A 11 -12.44 -1.68 17.00
CA ARG A 11 -11.60 -2.84 17.40
C ARG A 11 -10.25 -2.84 16.70
N ILE A 12 -10.20 -2.35 15.47
CA ILE A 12 -9.02 -2.45 14.60
C ILE A 12 -8.07 -1.26 14.80
N LEU A 13 -8.62 -0.06 15.05
CA LEU A 13 -7.85 1.18 15.23
C LEU A 13 -6.68 1.03 16.21
N PRO A 14 -6.86 0.45 17.41
CA PRO A 14 -5.77 0.34 18.38
C PRO A 14 -4.60 -0.52 17.90
N PHE A 15 -4.81 -1.50 17.01
CA PHE A 15 -3.72 -2.30 16.44
C PHE A 15 -2.98 -1.52 15.36
N TYR A 16 -3.73 -0.81 14.51
CA TYR A 16 -3.17 0.06 13.49
C TYR A 16 -2.34 1.19 14.10
N ASP A 17 -2.85 1.86 15.13
CA ASP A 17 -2.19 2.98 15.80
C ASP A 17 -0.90 2.54 16.53
N ARG A 18 -0.83 1.28 16.97
CA ARG A 18 0.37 0.66 17.56
C ARG A 18 1.37 0.15 16.50
N GLY A 19 1.06 0.26 15.21
CA GLY A 19 1.89 -0.26 14.14
C GLY A 19 1.84 -1.80 13.99
N GLU A 20 0.85 -2.46 14.61
CA GLU A 20 0.64 -3.91 14.50
C GLU A 20 -0.06 -4.24 13.16
N TYR A 21 0.59 -3.86 12.04
CA TYR A 21 0.00 -3.91 10.70
C TYR A 21 -0.34 -5.33 10.24
N ALA A 22 0.48 -6.33 10.60
CA ALA A 22 0.21 -7.73 10.26
C ALA A 22 -1.09 -8.26 10.91
N GLN A 23 -1.32 -7.92 12.19
CA GLN A 23 -2.55 -8.28 12.89
C GLN A 23 -3.75 -7.50 12.34
N THR A 24 -3.55 -6.21 12.03
CA THR A 24 -4.56 -5.35 11.41
C THR A 24 -5.05 -5.94 10.09
N ILE A 25 -4.12 -6.37 9.22
CA ILE A 25 -4.41 -7.05 7.96
C ILE A 25 -5.19 -8.35 8.23
N GLN A 26 -4.75 -9.16 9.19
CA GLN A 26 -5.41 -10.42 9.50
C GLN A 26 -6.87 -10.22 9.95
N MET A 27 -7.13 -9.21 10.79
CA MET A 27 -8.47 -8.88 11.25
C MET A 27 -9.36 -8.36 10.13
N LEU A 28 -8.83 -7.45 9.30
CA LEU A 28 -9.58 -6.88 8.17
C LEU A 28 -9.86 -7.91 7.08
N ASN A 29 -8.93 -8.81 6.79
CA ASN A 29 -9.15 -9.89 5.81
C ASN A 29 -10.20 -10.92 6.25
N LYS A 30 -10.41 -11.09 7.56
CA LYS A 30 -11.48 -11.95 8.11
C LYS A 30 -12.87 -11.32 7.98
N LEU A 31 -12.97 -10.01 7.76
CA LEU A 31 -14.24 -9.36 7.48
C LEU A 31 -14.64 -9.59 6.03
N GLU A 32 -15.91 -9.92 5.82
CA GLU A 32 -16.52 -9.91 4.48
C GLU A 32 -16.35 -8.53 3.84
N GLU A 33 -16.05 -8.51 2.55
CA GLU A 33 -15.79 -7.28 1.79
C GLU A 33 -16.97 -6.30 1.85
N SER A 34 -18.21 -6.81 1.81
CA SER A 34 -19.44 -6.02 1.96
C SER A 34 -19.59 -5.30 3.31
N LYS A 35 -18.82 -5.72 4.33
CA LYS A 35 -18.79 -5.09 5.66
C LYS A 35 -17.66 -4.10 5.81
N ARG A 36 -16.76 -3.99 4.83
CA ARG A 36 -15.68 -3.02 4.82
C ARG A 36 -16.21 -1.70 4.29
N THR A 37 -15.89 -0.65 5.00
CA THR A 37 -16.17 0.72 4.56
C THR A 37 -14.88 1.37 4.07
N VAL A 38 -15.00 2.47 3.33
CA VAL A 38 -13.87 3.22 2.77
C VAL A 38 -12.81 3.51 3.84
N ALA A 39 -13.22 3.82 5.06
CA ALA A 39 -12.29 4.02 6.17
C ALA A 39 -11.50 2.76 6.54
N THR A 40 -12.14 1.59 6.59
CA THR A 40 -11.47 0.32 6.89
C THR A 40 -10.63 -0.20 5.72
N GLU A 41 -11.04 0.07 4.49
CA GLU A 41 -10.23 -0.22 3.29
C GLU A 41 -8.98 0.66 3.25
N PHE A 42 -9.10 1.94 3.61
CA PHE A 42 -7.95 2.82 3.74
C PHE A 42 -6.95 2.31 4.78
N ILE A 43 -7.42 1.84 5.93
CA ILE A 43 -6.58 1.21 6.97
C ILE A 43 -5.93 -0.06 6.43
N LEU A 44 -6.65 -0.89 5.68
CA LEU A 44 -6.12 -2.11 5.07
C LEU A 44 -5.00 -1.79 4.07
N ALA A 45 -5.24 -0.84 3.15
CA ALA A 45 -4.27 -0.38 2.17
C ALA A 45 -3.03 0.22 2.84
N SER A 46 -3.22 1.05 3.87
CA SER A 46 -2.12 1.63 4.65
C SER A 46 -1.31 0.56 5.37
N SER A 47 -1.97 -0.46 5.91
CA SER A 47 -1.29 -1.58 6.56
C SER A 47 -0.50 -2.43 5.57
N TYR A 48 -1.05 -2.69 4.37
CA TYR A 48 -0.32 -3.38 3.29
C TYR A 48 0.89 -2.58 2.83
N GLN A 49 0.76 -1.27 2.68
CA GLN A 49 1.88 -0.38 2.37
C GLN A 49 2.98 -0.48 3.44
N ALA A 50 2.62 -0.48 4.71
CA ALA A 50 3.57 -0.52 5.82
C ALA A 50 4.34 -1.85 5.93
N VAL A 51 3.80 -2.93 5.35
CA VAL A 51 4.48 -4.24 5.26
C VAL A 51 4.99 -4.53 3.83
N GLU A 52 5.20 -3.47 3.04
CA GLU A 52 5.79 -3.50 1.69
C GLU A 52 5.03 -4.35 0.66
N LYS A 53 3.76 -4.67 0.93
CA LYS A 53 2.86 -5.33 -0.02
C LYS A 53 2.23 -4.30 -0.94
N PHE A 54 3.08 -3.63 -1.72
CA PHE A 54 2.68 -2.48 -2.54
C PHE A 54 1.61 -2.81 -3.57
N ASP A 55 1.68 -3.98 -4.22
CA ASP A 55 0.70 -4.39 -5.24
C ASP A 55 -0.73 -4.43 -4.67
N LEU A 56 -0.88 -4.99 -3.46
CA LEU A 56 -2.17 -5.08 -2.78
C LEU A 56 -2.64 -3.70 -2.29
N ALA A 57 -1.73 -2.87 -1.81
CA ALA A 57 -2.05 -1.52 -1.35
C ALA A 57 -2.56 -0.65 -2.52
N ILE A 58 -1.87 -0.69 -3.67
CA ILE A 58 -2.23 0.05 -4.89
C ILE A 58 -3.66 -0.28 -5.33
N GLY A 59 -4.00 -1.58 -5.40
CA GLY A 59 -5.34 -2.01 -5.83
C GLY A 59 -6.45 -1.46 -4.93
N ILE A 60 -6.25 -1.48 -3.62
CA ILE A 60 -7.25 -0.97 -2.67
C ILE A 60 -7.35 0.55 -2.71
N TYR A 61 -6.23 1.28 -2.80
CA TYR A 61 -6.27 2.73 -2.96
C TYR A 61 -6.98 3.14 -4.26
N ALA A 62 -6.73 2.43 -5.38
CA ALA A 62 -7.44 2.68 -6.63
C ALA A 62 -8.95 2.49 -6.47
N ASN A 63 -9.39 1.43 -5.79
CA ASN A 63 -10.82 1.20 -5.52
C ASN A 63 -11.44 2.32 -4.68
N ILE A 64 -10.73 2.81 -3.65
CA ILE A 64 -11.19 3.94 -2.82
C ILE A 64 -11.34 5.21 -3.68
N ILE A 65 -10.34 5.52 -4.52
CA ILE A 65 -10.34 6.70 -5.38
C ILE A 65 -11.48 6.65 -6.41
N ASN A 66 -11.76 5.45 -6.93
CA ASN A 66 -12.84 5.24 -7.90
C ASN A 66 -14.22 5.07 -7.25
N SER A 67 -14.30 5.02 -5.92
CA SER A 67 -15.58 4.93 -5.23
C SER A 67 -16.28 6.29 -5.23
N ASP A 68 -17.60 6.30 -5.47
CA ASP A 68 -18.45 7.51 -5.55
C ASP A 68 -18.71 8.17 -4.17
N SER A 69 -17.94 7.75 -3.19
CA SER A 69 -17.85 8.33 -1.87
C SER A 69 -17.22 9.74 -2.01
N LYS A 70 -17.53 10.68 -1.11
CA LYS A 70 -16.84 11.99 -1.00
C LYS A 70 -16.21 12.11 0.37
N GLN A 71 -15.44 11.09 0.74
CA GLN A 71 -14.86 10.96 2.06
C GLN A 71 -13.44 11.55 2.09
N PRO A 72 -13.01 12.19 3.20
CA PRO A 72 -11.65 12.73 3.35
C PRO A 72 -10.53 11.73 3.03
N GLN A 73 -10.82 10.44 3.19
CA GLN A 73 -9.96 9.31 2.89
C GLN A 73 -9.60 9.21 1.41
N GLU A 74 -10.43 9.69 0.47
CA GLU A 74 -10.12 9.66 -0.97
C GLU A 74 -8.93 10.57 -1.32
N CYS A 75 -8.93 11.80 -0.81
CA CYS A 75 -7.81 12.72 -1.05
C CYS A 75 -6.50 12.15 -0.49
N SER A 76 -6.57 11.55 0.70
CA SER A 76 -5.44 10.87 1.32
C SER A 76 -5.03 9.60 0.54
N ALA A 77 -5.99 8.87 -0.02
CA ALA A 77 -5.76 7.68 -0.83
C ALA A 77 -5.05 8.02 -2.15
N SER A 78 -5.48 9.07 -2.85
CA SER A 78 -4.84 9.56 -4.08
C SER A 78 -3.37 9.91 -3.85
N LEU A 79 -3.07 10.61 -2.75
CA LEU A 79 -1.69 10.96 -2.41
C LEU A 79 -0.84 9.72 -2.11
N ARG A 80 -1.38 8.77 -1.33
CA ARG A 80 -0.68 7.53 -0.99
C ARG A 80 -0.50 6.61 -2.18
N PHE A 81 -1.49 6.53 -3.07
CA PHE A 81 -1.42 5.81 -4.33
C PHE A 81 -0.25 6.31 -5.18
N GLY A 82 -0.16 7.62 -5.41
CA GLY A 82 0.93 8.22 -6.18
C GLY A 82 2.30 7.95 -5.58
N LEU A 83 2.43 8.05 -4.24
CA LEU A 83 3.68 7.78 -3.54
C LEU A 83 4.13 6.31 -3.69
N ILE A 84 3.21 5.35 -3.50
CA ILE A 84 3.52 3.93 -3.64
C ILE A 84 3.88 3.57 -5.08
N ALA A 85 3.11 4.09 -6.05
CA ALA A 85 3.40 3.85 -7.48
C ALA A 85 4.80 4.36 -7.86
N PHE A 86 5.22 5.51 -7.31
CA PHE A 86 6.58 6.02 -7.47
C PHE A 86 7.62 5.08 -6.86
N TYR A 87 7.47 4.68 -5.58
CA TYR A 87 8.41 3.76 -4.92
C TYR A 87 8.53 2.42 -5.62
N TRP A 88 7.40 1.87 -6.09
CA TRP A 88 7.37 0.62 -6.84
C TRP A 88 8.12 0.75 -8.18
N SER A 89 7.90 1.85 -8.90
CA SER A 89 8.57 2.14 -10.18
C SER A 89 10.08 2.32 -10.03
N VAL A 90 10.53 3.05 -8.99
CA VAL A 90 11.96 3.23 -8.70
C VAL A 90 12.61 1.89 -8.32
N SER A 91 11.94 1.08 -7.49
CA SER A 91 12.44 -0.23 -7.08
C SER A 91 12.62 -1.17 -8.28
N PHE A 92 11.67 -1.14 -9.22
CA PHE A 92 11.76 -1.88 -10.47
C PHE A 92 12.92 -1.40 -11.36
N ALA A 93 13.08 -0.08 -11.53
CA ALA A 93 14.16 0.50 -12.34
C ALA A 93 15.55 0.18 -11.78
N VAL A 94 15.75 0.29 -10.46
CA VAL A 94 17.01 -0.07 -9.80
C VAL A 94 17.32 -1.56 -9.96
N SER A 95 16.30 -2.42 -9.84
CA SER A 95 16.46 -3.87 -10.02
C SER A 95 16.89 -4.24 -11.44
N GLN A 96 16.34 -3.58 -12.46
CA GLN A 96 16.74 -3.77 -13.86
C GLN A 96 18.18 -3.32 -14.12
N GLN A 97 18.60 -2.19 -13.54
CA GLN A 97 19.94 -1.64 -13.73
C GLN A 97 21.04 -2.48 -13.05
N LEU A 98 20.75 -3.06 -11.88
CA LEU A 98 21.64 -4.02 -11.21
C LEU A 98 21.81 -5.32 -12.00
N ASN A 99 20.73 -5.81 -12.63
CA ASN A 99 20.77 -7.04 -13.42
C ASN A 99 21.64 -6.87 -14.68
N LEU A 100 21.56 -5.70 -15.33
CA LEU A 100 22.42 -5.35 -16.47
C LEU A 100 23.90 -5.17 -16.07
N ALA A 101 24.17 -4.64 -14.89
CA ALA A 101 25.54 -4.50 -14.36
C ALA A 101 26.18 -5.86 -14.04
N GLN A 102 25.40 -6.86 -13.62
CA GLN A 102 25.90 -8.23 -13.41
C GLN A 102 26.13 -9.00 -14.71
N LEU A 103 25.37 -8.71 -15.77
CA LEU A 103 25.49 -9.39 -17.07
C LEU A 103 26.64 -8.88 -17.95
N ASN A 104 27.28 -7.75 -17.60
CA ASN A 104 28.40 -7.20 -18.37
C ASN A 104 29.57 -6.74 -17.48
N PRO A 105 30.39 -7.67 -16.96
CA PRO A 105 31.61 -7.31 -16.21
C PRO A 105 32.63 -6.50 -17.04
N PHE A 106 32.47 -6.43 -18.36
CA PHE A 106 33.35 -5.68 -19.25
C PHE A 106 33.09 -4.16 -19.28
N LEU A 107 31.88 -3.68 -18.94
CA LEU A 107 31.56 -2.25 -18.97
C LEU A 107 31.99 -1.49 -17.70
N VAL A 108 32.13 -2.19 -16.56
CA VAL A 108 32.61 -1.59 -15.30
C VAL A 108 34.08 -1.13 -15.41
N ARG A 109 34.86 -1.75 -16.29
CA ARG A 109 36.30 -1.44 -16.45
C ARG A 109 36.58 -0.14 -17.22
N PHE A 110 35.60 0.41 -17.94
CA PHE A 110 35.78 1.65 -18.71
C PHE A 110 35.53 2.93 -17.89
N TYR A 111 34.81 2.86 -16.77
CA TYR A 111 34.46 4.03 -15.94
C TYR A 111 35.42 4.30 -14.77
N LEU A 112 36.45 3.48 -14.58
CA LEU A 112 37.48 3.65 -13.52
C LEU A 112 38.86 4.06 -14.07
N ILE A 113 39.00 4.36 -15.36
CA ILE A 113 40.27 4.80 -15.99
C ILE A 113 40.06 6.01 -16.93
N ASN A 114 39.25 6.98 -16.53
CA ASN A 114 39.35 8.35 -17.06
C ASN A 114 39.10 9.36 -15.93
#